data_AF-A0A7X3Q103-F1
#
_entry.id   AF-A0A7X3Q103-F1
#
_cell.length_a   1.000
_cell.length_b   1.000
_cell.length_c   1.000
_cell.angle_alpha   90.00
_cell.angle_beta   90.00
_cell.angle_gamma   90.00
#
_symmetry.space_group_name_H-M   'P 1'
#
loop_
_entity.id
_entity.type
_entity.pdbx_description
1 polymer ?
#
loop_
_entity_poly.entity_id
_entity_poly.type
_entity_poly.pdbx_seq_one_letter_code
_entity_poly.pdbx_strand_id
1 'polypeptide(L)' 'RVDLPEDSPAAQSFIEQTPLRRITTVDDCADVTLAVASDLFGDITGQVIPVEGGNHLLRLP' A
#
# COMPACT_ATOMS: atom_id res chain seq x y z
N ARG A 1 7.23 -13.69 1.98
CA ARG A 1 5.90 -13.24 1.50
C ARG A 1 4.91 -13.79 2.51
N VAL A 2 4.08 -12.95 3.14
CA VAL A 2 2.97 -13.48 3.93
C VAL A 2 1.93 -13.88 2.91
N ASP A 3 1.87 -15.16 2.55
CA ASP A 3 0.85 -15.68 1.65
C ASP A 3 -0.44 -15.80 2.46
N LEU A 4 -1.24 -14.73 2.47
CA LEU A 4 -2.64 -14.80 2.90
C LEU A 4 -3.44 -15.23 1.67
N PRO A 5 -4.07 -16.42 1.68
CA PRO A 5 -5.03 -16.77 0.65
C PRO A 5 -6.14 -15.71 0.64
N GLU A 6 -6.43 -15.13 -0.53
CA GLU A 6 -7.42 -14.04 -0.66
C GLU A 6 -8.82 -14.47 -0.21
N ASP A 7 -9.12 -15.76 -0.31
CA ASP A 7 -10.33 -16.43 0.16
C ASP A 7 -10.37 -16.66 1.68
N SER A 8 -9.27 -16.41 2.39
CA SER A 8 -9.28 -16.50 3.85
C SER A 8 -10.21 -15.42 4.45
N PRO A 9 -10.98 -15.74 5.52
CA PRO A 9 -11.82 -14.75 6.18
C PRO A 9 -11.05 -13.52 6.68
N ALA A 10 -9.77 -13.70 7.04
CA ALA A 10 -8.88 -12.61 7.43
C ALA A 10 -8.53 -11.69 6.25
N ALA A 11 -8.21 -12.25 5.07
CA ALA A 11 -7.94 -11.46 3.87
C ALA A 11 -9.17 -10.65 3.45
N GLN A 12 -10.36 -11.27 3.45
CA GLN A 12 -11.61 -10.59 3.11
C GLN A 12 -11.92 -9.43 4.06
N SER A 13 -11.82 -9.66 5.38
CA SER A 13 -12.02 -8.60 6.38
C SER A 13 -11.00 -7.45 6.23
N PHE A 14 -9.74 -7.77 5.94
CA PHE A 14 -8.71 -6.76 5.68
C PHE A 14 -9.01 -5.94 4.41
N ILE A 15 -9.45 -6.60 3.33
CA ILE A 15 -9.86 -5.95 2.08
C ILE A 15 -11.05 -5.01 2.32
N GLU A 16 -12.06 -5.46 3.08
CA GLU A 16 -13.25 -4.66 3.38
C GLU A 16 -12.94 -3.39 4.17
N GLN A 17 -11.96 -3.46 5.08
CA GLN A 17 -11.56 -2.33 5.92
C GLN A 17 -10.53 -1.41 5.23
N THR A 18 -9.76 -1.93 4.27
CA THR A 18 -8.81 -1.11 3.50
C THR A 18 -9.56 -0.13 2.59
N PRO A 19 -9.27 1.17 2.62
CA PRO A 19 -9.99 2.17 1.81
C PRO A 19 -10.03 1.87 0.31
N LEU A 20 -8.92 1.41 -0.27
CA LEU A 20 -8.85 1.03 -1.69
C LEU A 20 -9.41 -0.37 -2.01
N ARG A 21 -9.96 -1.10 -1.03
CA ARG A 21 -10.66 -2.38 -1.21
C ARG A 21 -9.84 -3.43 -1.98
N ARG A 22 -8.53 -3.47 -1.75
CA ARG A 22 -7.62 -4.48 -2.31
C ARG A 22 -6.40 -4.67 -1.43
N ILE A 23 -5.74 -5.82 -1.57
CA ILE A 23 -4.43 -6.05 -0.97
C ILE A 23 -3.37 -5.30 -1.77
N THR A 24 -2.48 -4.60 -1.08
CA THR A 24 -1.29 -4.00 -1.70
C THR A 24 -0.30 -5.10 -2.03
N THR A 25 0.23 -5.08 -3.24
CA THR A 25 1.15 -6.07 -3.78
C THR A 25 2.60 -5.59 -3.72
N VAL A 26 3.53 -6.49 -4.00
CA VAL A 26 4.95 -6.12 -4.15
C VAL A 26 5.20 -5.21 -5.36
N ASP A 27 4.38 -5.33 -6.40
CA ASP A 27 4.50 -4.52 -7.62
C ASP A 27 4.10 -3.08 -7.35
N ASP A 28 3.08 -2.86 -6.51
CA ASP A 28 2.71 -1.50 -6.06
C ASP A 28 3.89 -0.77 -5.40
N CYS A 29 4.65 -1.47 -4.56
CA CYS A 29 5.85 -0.92 -3.93
C CYS A 29 6.99 -0.70 -4.95
N ALA A 30 7.16 -1.60 -5.91
CA ALA A 30 8.17 -1.48 -6.95
C ALA A 30 7.91 -0.27 -7.86
N ASP A 31 6.65 -0.05 -8.26
CA ASP A 31 6.24 1.08 -9.10
C ASP A 31 6.49 2.42 -8.40
N VAL A 32 6.13 2.54 -7.12
CA VAL A 32 6.42 3.75 -6.34
C VAL A 32 7.93 3.95 -6.18
N THR A 33 8.70 2.88 -5.95
CA THR A 33 10.16 2.95 -5.86
C THR A 33 10.77 3.47 -7.17
N LEU A 34 10.30 2.95 -8.32
CA LEU A 34 10.76 3.40 -9.63
C LEU A 34 10.42 4.87 -9.88
N ALA A 35 9.22 5.30 -9.50
CA ALA A 35 8.81 6.70 -9.61
C ALA A 35 9.70 7.63 -8.77
N VAL A 36 9.96 7.27 -7.50
CA VAL A 36 10.80 8.06 -6.59
C VAL A 36 12.26 8.08 -7.05
N ALA A 37 12.75 7.02 -7.68
CA ALA A 37 14.10 6.95 -8.24
C ALA A 37 14.26 7.72 -9.57
N SER A 38 13.16 8.26 -10.13
CA SER A 38 13.20 9.00 -11.40
C SER A 38 13.50 10.48 -11.20
N ASP A 39 13.92 11.14 -12.29
CA ASP A 39 14.16 12.60 -12.30
C ASP A 39 12.90 13.43 -11.98
N LEU A 40 11.69 12.86 -12.13
CA LEU A 40 10.43 13.52 -11.77
C LEU A 40 10.35 13.87 -10.28
N PHE A 41 11.05 13.10 -9.44
CA PHE A 41 11.09 13.26 -7.99
C PHE A 41 12.42 13.88 -7.52
N GLY A 42 13.21 14.47 -8.42
CA GLY A 42 14.59 14.91 -8.15
C GLY A 42 14.77 15.98 -7.06
N ASP A 43 13.70 16.69 -6.68
CA ASP A 43 13.71 17.68 -5.59
C ASP A 43 12.98 17.19 -4.31
N ILE A 44 12.68 15.89 -4.22
CA ILE A 44 11.98 15.29 -3.07
C ILE A 44 12.96 14.47 -2.24
N THR A 45 13.06 14.81 -0.95
CA THR A 45 13.92 14.09 0.01
C THR A 45 13.32 14.09 1.42
N GLY A 46 13.73 13.12 2.24
CA GLY A 46 13.33 12.99 3.66
C GLY A 46 11.86 12.65 3.90
N GLN A 47 11.11 12.31 2.85
CA GLN A 47 9.68 12.00 2.94
C GLN A 47 9.45 10.49 3.11
N VAL A 48 8.39 10.15 3.85
CA VAL A 48 7.85 8.79 3.91
C VAL A 48 6.61 8.74 3.04
N ILE A 49 6.63 7.92 2.00
CA ILE A 49 5.49 7.74 1.08
C ILE A 49 4.78 6.43 1.45
N PRO A 50 3.57 6.47 2.04
CA PRO A 50 2.84 5.26 2.41
C PRO A 50 2.27 4.54 1.18
N VAL A 51 2.59 3.26 1.04
CA VAL A 51 2.09 2.37 -0.02
C VAL A 51 1.30 1.24 0.63
N GLU A 52 0.07 1.53 1.05
CA GLU A 52 -0.71 0.62 1.90
C GLU A 52 -2.23 0.82 1.82
N GLY A 53 -2.72 1.32 0.68
CA GLY A 53 -4.15 1.40 0.39
C GLY A 53 -4.94 2.38 1.27
N GLY A 54 -4.25 3.25 2.02
CA GLY A 54 -4.85 4.24 2.91
C GLY A 54 -5.09 3.75 4.35
N ASN A 55 -4.56 2.59 4.73
CA ASN A 55 -4.78 2.00 6.05
C ASN A 55 -4.30 2.91 7.21
N HIS A 56 -3.20 3.64 7.05
CA HIS A 56 -2.69 4.58 8.06
C HIS A 56 -3.60 5.79 8.30
N LEU A 57 -4.59 6.03 7.43
CA LEU A 57 -5.59 7.10 7.59
C LEU A 57 -6.86 6.62 8.30
N LEU A 58 -7.00 5.30 8.51
CA LEU A 58 -8.14 4.76 9.24
C LEU A 58 -8.11 5.30 10.68
N ARG A 59 -9.18 6.01 11.03
CA ARG A 59 -9.46 6.40 12.41
C ARG A 59 -10.55 5.48 12.93
N LEU A 60 -10.35 4.99 14.16
CA LEU A 60 -11.47 4.43 14.91
C LEU A 60 -12.51 5.54 15.12
N PRO A 61 -13.81 5.22 15.01
CA PRO A 61 -14.89 6.19 15.24
C PRO A 61 -14.83 6.81 16.64
#